data_AF-A0A661H3K6-F1
#
_entry.id   AF-A0A661H3K6-F1
#
_cell.length_a   1.000
_cell.length_b   1.000
_cell.length_c   1.000
_cell.angle_alpha   90.00
_cell.angle_beta   90.00
_cell.angle_gamma   90.00
#
_symmetry.space_group_name_H-M   'P 1'
#
loop_
_entity.id
_entity.type
_entity.pdbx_description
1 polymer ?
#
loop_
_entity_poly.entity_id
_entity_poly.type
_entity_poly.pdbx_seq_one_letter_code
_entity_poly.pdbx_strand_id
1 'polypeptide(L)'
;MAVPAVDLWRFRETEKDEDMYAFRTPPLRNVALTAPYGHAGAYDSLEDVVRHHLDPQSALWEYHENDDCRIKPVMPSRADLDDIDCIVMDDPTRVQAIAKAAEGYSLVYLDDREIEELLAFLHALTDKSDIDLRSDVPAAVPSGLTLAE
;
A
#
# COMPACT_ATOMS: atom_id res chain seq x y z
N MET A 1 -24.56 3.98 -13.36
CA MET A 1 -24.49 3.16 -12.13
C MET A 1 -23.06 3.28 -11.67
N ALA A 2 -22.78 4.01 -10.60
CA ALA A 2 -21.41 4.30 -10.16
C ALA A 2 -20.73 2.98 -9.78
N VAL A 3 -19.56 2.68 -10.36
CA VAL A 3 -18.76 1.50 -10.01
C VAL A 3 -17.99 1.88 -8.73
N PRO A 4 -18.42 1.49 -7.52
CA PRO A 4 -17.93 2.10 -6.28
C PRO A 4 -16.53 1.64 -5.88
N ALA A 5 -15.97 0.65 -6.57
CA ALA A 5 -14.88 -0.15 -6.04
C ALA A 5 -13.67 -0.26 -7.00
N VAL A 6 -13.41 0.74 -7.84
CA VAL A 6 -12.14 0.79 -8.60
C VAL A 6 -11.44 2.11 -8.32
N ASP A 7 -10.24 2.02 -7.77
CA ASP A 7 -9.36 3.17 -7.62
C ASP A 7 -8.66 3.45 -8.95
N LEU A 8 -9.12 4.49 -9.62
CA LEU A 8 -8.64 4.90 -10.94
C LEU A 8 -7.60 6.02 -10.86
N TRP A 9 -7.40 6.58 -9.66
CA TRP A 9 -6.50 7.70 -9.36
C TRP A 9 -6.29 8.70 -10.50
N ARG A 10 -5.13 8.67 -11.19
CA ARG A 10 -4.72 9.69 -12.17
C ARG A 10 -5.71 9.86 -13.31
N PHE A 11 -6.39 8.79 -13.73
CA PHE A 11 -7.48 8.87 -14.71
C PHE A 11 -8.59 9.83 -14.29
N ARG A 12 -8.92 9.93 -12.99
CA ARG A 12 -9.96 10.87 -12.50
C ARG A 12 -9.59 12.33 -12.71
N GLU A 13 -8.30 12.62 -12.85
CA GLU A 13 -7.77 13.96 -13.09
C GLU A 13 -7.58 14.26 -14.57
N THR A 14 -7.25 13.25 -15.39
CA THR A 14 -6.85 13.44 -16.79
C THR A 14 -7.88 12.98 -17.81
N GLU A 15 -8.79 12.09 -17.41
CA GLU A 15 -9.75 11.39 -18.28
C GLU A 15 -9.11 10.61 -19.45
N LYS A 16 -7.83 10.24 -19.32
CA LYS A 16 -7.12 9.44 -20.33
C LYS A 16 -6.97 8.01 -19.90
N ASP A 17 -7.40 7.07 -20.73
CA ASP A 17 -7.32 5.63 -20.45
C ASP A 17 -5.90 5.14 -20.09
N GLU A 18 -4.87 5.77 -20.66
CA GLU A 18 -3.44 5.48 -20.36
C GLU A 18 -3.02 5.81 -18.92
N ASP A 19 -3.80 6.64 -18.21
CA ASP A 19 -3.57 7.03 -16.82
C ASP A 19 -4.37 6.17 -15.81
N MET A 20 -5.13 5.17 -16.26
CA MET A 20 -5.81 4.25 -15.35
C MET A 20 -4.81 3.46 -14.49
N TYR A 21 -5.12 3.29 -13.20
CA TYR A 21 -4.27 2.61 -12.21
C TYR A 21 -2.90 3.25 -11.97
N ALA A 22 -2.64 4.43 -12.53
CA ALA A 22 -1.43 5.18 -12.26
C ALA A 22 -1.62 5.99 -10.98
N PHE A 23 -0.72 5.79 -10.01
CA PHE A 23 -0.71 6.51 -8.74
C PHE A 23 0.46 7.49 -8.68
N ARG A 24 0.35 8.50 -7.81
CA ARG A 24 1.48 9.36 -7.51
C ARG A 24 2.54 8.55 -6.75
N THR A 25 3.80 8.61 -7.18
CA THR A 25 4.92 8.04 -6.42
C THR A 25 5.07 8.76 -5.07
N PRO A 26 4.93 8.07 -3.93
CA PRO A 26 5.11 8.67 -2.62
C PRO A 26 6.60 8.89 -2.30
N PRO A 27 6.95 9.84 -1.42
CA PRO A 27 8.30 9.93 -0.87
C PRO A 27 8.60 8.72 0.03
N LEU A 28 9.87 8.31 0.12
CA LEU A 28 10.30 7.16 0.94
C LEU A 28 10.88 7.53 2.31
N ARG A 29 10.91 8.83 2.66
CA ARG A 29 11.31 9.26 4.01
C ARG A 29 10.33 8.70 5.03
N ASN A 30 10.84 8.12 6.11
CA ASN A 30 10.07 7.44 7.16
C ASN A 30 9.25 6.23 6.69
N VAL A 31 9.53 5.64 5.52
CA VAL A 31 8.77 4.49 5.02
C VAL A 31 8.78 3.30 5.99
N ALA A 32 9.84 3.13 6.77
CA ALA A 32 9.89 2.07 7.79
C ALA A 32 8.87 2.23 8.95
N LEU A 33 8.21 3.39 9.07
CA LEU A 33 7.26 3.70 10.15
C LEU A 33 5.80 3.77 9.68
N THR A 34 5.53 3.55 8.38
CA THR A 34 4.23 3.85 7.76
C THR A 34 3.56 2.61 7.17
N ALA A 35 3.78 1.45 7.78
CA ALA A 35 2.99 0.26 7.45
C ALA A 35 1.51 0.50 7.76
N PRO A 36 0.57 -0.17 7.06
CA PRO A 36 0.81 -1.07 5.92
C PRO A 36 1.10 -0.32 4.61
N TYR A 37 1.56 -1.04 3.59
CA TYR A 37 2.15 -0.47 2.36
C TYR A 37 1.30 -0.66 1.10
N GLY A 38 1.54 0.20 0.11
CA GLY A 38 0.77 0.29 -1.13
C GLY A 38 -0.37 1.31 -1.02
N HIS A 39 -1.00 1.65 -2.15
CA HIS A 39 -2.08 2.65 -2.16
C HIS A 39 -3.32 2.20 -1.36
N ALA A 40 -3.56 0.89 -1.33
CA ALA A 40 -4.64 0.26 -0.58
C ALA A 40 -4.17 -0.36 0.76
N GLY A 41 -2.90 -0.23 1.13
CA GLY A 41 -2.36 -0.86 2.34
C GLY A 41 -2.28 -2.39 2.28
N ALA A 42 -2.12 -3.00 1.10
CA ALA A 42 -2.17 -4.46 0.91
C ALA A 42 -1.04 -5.27 1.57
N TYR A 43 0.07 -4.63 1.95
CA TYR A 43 1.26 -5.33 2.46
C TYR A 43 1.57 -4.96 3.90
N ASP A 44 1.72 -5.96 4.77
CA ASP A 44 2.04 -5.76 6.19
C ASP A 44 3.48 -5.32 6.43
N SER A 45 4.42 -5.76 5.59
CA SER A 45 5.85 -5.55 5.79
C SER A 45 6.51 -4.77 4.66
N LEU A 46 7.61 -4.08 5.01
CA LEU A 46 8.40 -3.34 4.04
C LEU A 46 9.07 -4.27 3.03
N GLU A 47 9.41 -5.49 3.45
CA GLU A 47 9.96 -6.52 2.57
C GLU A 47 8.93 -6.99 1.54
N ASP A 48 7.69 -7.26 1.94
CA ASP A 48 6.66 -7.73 1.02
C ASP A 48 6.40 -6.71 -0.09
N VAL A 49 6.31 -5.41 0.26
CA VAL A 49 6.13 -4.37 -0.76
C VAL A 49 7.38 -4.19 -1.62
N VAL A 50 8.59 -4.38 -1.09
CA VAL A 50 9.82 -4.39 -1.90
C VAL A 50 9.77 -5.53 -2.91
N ARG A 51 9.43 -6.75 -2.48
CA ARG A 51 9.31 -7.92 -3.35
C ARG A 51 8.22 -7.74 -4.41
N HIS A 52 7.10 -7.12 -4.07
CA HIS A 52 6.08 -6.72 -5.05
C HIS A 52 6.66 -5.85 -6.18
N HIS A 53 7.56 -4.91 -5.86
CA HIS A 53 8.17 -4.05 -6.89
C HIS A 53 9.21 -4.79 -7.75
N LEU A 54 9.75 -5.93 -7.31
CA LEU A 54 10.66 -6.76 -8.11
C LEU A 54 9.92 -7.55 -9.19
N ASP A 55 8.70 -8.00 -8.89
CA ASP A 55 7.82 -8.69 -9.84
C ASP A 55 6.33 -8.32 -9.63
N PRO A 56 5.87 -7.18 -10.17
CA PRO A 56 4.49 -6.74 -9.95
C PRO A 56 3.44 -7.70 -10.51
N GLN A 57 3.77 -8.43 -11.59
CA GLN A 57 2.86 -9.39 -12.21
C GLN A 57 2.67 -10.61 -11.31
N SER A 58 3.77 -11.28 -10.95
CA SER A 58 3.69 -12.47 -10.10
C SER A 58 3.09 -12.11 -8.74
N ALA A 59 3.48 -10.98 -8.14
CA ALA A 59 2.94 -10.55 -6.85
C ALA A 59 1.42 -10.28 -6.90
N LEU A 60 0.89 -9.68 -7.98
CA LEU A 60 -0.55 -9.48 -8.12
C LEU A 60 -1.30 -10.82 -8.22
N TRP A 61 -0.79 -11.74 -9.04
CA TRP A 61 -1.45 -13.04 -9.24
C TRP A 61 -1.37 -13.90 -7.99
N GLU A 62 -0.23 -13.93 -7.29
CA GLU A 62 -0.10 -14.61 -6.00
C GLU A 62 -1.07 -14.03 -4.96
N TYR A 63 -1.18 -12.70 -4.87
CA TYR A 63 -2.12 -12.05 -3.95
C TYR A 63 -3.58 -12.43 -4.24
N HIS A 64 -3.94 -12.50 -5.52
CA HIS A 64 -5.27 -12.92 -5.97
C HIS A 64 -5.53 -14.41 -5.73
N GLU A 65 -4.61 -15.28 -6.13
CA GLU A 65 -4.77 -16.74 -6.09
C GLU A 65 -4.72 -17.30 -4.65
N ASN A 66 -3.92 -16.69 -3.78
CA ASN A 66 -3.83 -17.07 -2.37
C ASN A 66 -4.96 -16.47 -1.51
N ASP A 67 -5.81 -15.63 -2.11
CA ASP A 67 -6.87 -14.91 -1.39
C ASP A 67 -6.31 -14.01 -0.26
N ASP A 68 -5.12 -13.45 -0.49
CA ASP A 68 -4.37 -12.69 0.51
C ASP A 68 -5.13 -11.45 0.97
N CYS A 69 -6.00 -10.89 0.13
CA CYS A 69 -6.90 -9.78 0.47
C CYS A 69 -7.71 -10.00 1.75
N ARG A 70 -8.09 -11.26 2.07
CA ARG A 70 -8.90 -11.56 3.25
C ARG A 70 -8.08 -11.76 4.53
N ILE A 71 -6.77 -11.85 4.41
CA ILE A 71 -5.87 -12.22 5.51
C ILE A 71 -4.71 -11.22 5.71
N LYS A 72 -4.50 -10.31 4.76
CA LYS A 72 -3.48 -9.26 4.79
C LYS A 72 -4.06 -7.94 4.23
N PRO A 73 -3.73 -6.78 4.84
CA PRO A 73 -3.00 -6.66 6.10
C PRO A 73 -3.84 -7.15 7.29
N VAL A 74 -3.20 -7.53 8.39
CA VAL A 74 -3.95 -7.95 9.60
C VAL A 74 -4.55 -6.72 10.28
N MET A 75 -5.84 -6.47 10.04
CA MET A 75 -6.58 -5.33 10.56
C MET A 75 -7.69 -5.74 11.54
N PRO A 76 -8.12 -4.86 12.45
CA PRO A 76 -9.28 -5.11 13.29
C PRO A 76 -10.54 -5.32 12.43
N SER A 77 -11.20 -6.47 12.60
CA SER A 77 -12.40 -6.82 11.83
C SER A 77 -13.54 -5.84 12.06
N ARG A 78 -14.20 -5.50 10.96
CA ARG A 78 -15.34 -4.60 10.85
C ARG A 78 -16.26 -5.18 9.80
N ALA A 79 -17.35 -5.84 10.21
CA ALA A 79 -18.21 -6.57 9.27
C ALA A 79 -18.68 -5.72 8.06
N ASP A 80 -18.92 -4.42 8.25
CA ASP A 80 -19.30 -3.50 7.18
C ASP A 80 -18.19 -3.21 6.16
N LEU A 81 -16.92 -3.35 6.56
CA LEU A 81 -15.73 -3.17 5.72
C LEU A 81 -15.25 -4.51 5.15
N ASP A 82 -15.25 -5.57 5.97
CA ASP A 82 -14.86 -6.92 5.58
C ASP A 82 -15.69 -7.41 4.37
N ASP A 83 -16.97 -7.06 4.30
CA ASP A 83 -17.88 -7.41 3.20
C ASP A 83 -17.51 -6.76 1.84
N ILE A 84 -16.72 -5.68 1.84
CA ILE A 84 -16.41 -4.90 0.64
C ILE A 84 -14.92 -4.87 0.27
N ASP A 85 -14.06 -5.39 1.14
CA ASP A 85 -12.60 -5.23 1.03
C ASP A 85 -12.04 -5.88 -0.25
N CYS A 86 -12.57 -7.05 -0.62
CA CYS A 86 -12.06 -7.85 -1.72
C CYS A 86 -12.84 -7.73 -3.03
N ILE A 87 -13.73 -6.75 -3.18
CA ILE A 87 -14.56 -6.58 -4.41
C ILE A 87 -13.70 -6.51 -5.68
N VAL A 88 -12.52 -5.89 -5.63
CA VAL A 88 -11.61 -5.83 -6.79
C VAL A 88 -10.99 -7.19 -7.08
N MET A 89 -10.49 -7.86 -6.04
CA MET A 89 -9.78 -9.13 -6.16
C MET A 89 -10.71 -10.30 -6.47
N ASP A 90 -12.00 -10.20 -6.13
CA ASP A 90 -13.02 -11.18 -6.47
C ASP A 90 -13.48 -11.06 -7.95
N ASP A 91 -13.14 -9.97 -8.64
CA ASP A 91 -13.49 -9.75 -10.05
C ASP A 91 -12.28 -10.01 -10.96
N PRO A 92 -12.21 -11.19 -11.62
CA PRO A 92 -11.06 -11.54 -12.46
C PRO A 92 -10.87 -10.59 -13.65
N THR A 93 -11.92 -9.91 -14.10
CA THR A 93 -11.81 -8.91 -15.18
C THR A 93 -11.04 -7.69 -14.70
N ARG A 94 -11.23 -7.29 -13.44
CA ARG A 94 -10.49 -6.17 -12.83
C ARG A 94 -9.06 -6.55 -12.51
N VAL A 95 -8.83 -7.74 -11.95
CA VAL A 95 -7.47 -8.24 -11.70
C VAL A 95 -6.68 -8.28 -13.02
N GLN A 96 -7.28 -8.79 -14.10
CA GLN A 96 -6.65 -8.79 -15.42
C GLN A 96 -6.38 -7.37 -15.95
N ALA A 97 -7.25 -6.39 -15.69
CA ALA A 97 -7.02 -5.00 -16.08
C ALA A 97 -5.84 -4.37 -15.31
N ILE A 98 -5.69 -4.67 -14.02
CA ILE A 98 -4.53 -4.25 -13.21
C ILE A 98 -3.26 -4.92 -13.73
N ALA A 99 -3.29 -6.23 -13.99
CA ALA A 99 -2.17 -6.97 -14.57
C ALA A 99 -1.74 -6.37 -15.91
N LYS A 100 -2.69 -6.01 -16.77
CA LYS A 100 -2.40 -5.33 -18.04
C LYS A 100 -1.72 -3.98 -17.84
N ALA A 101 -2.16 -3.18 -16.86
CA ALA A 101 -1.52 -1.90 -16.56
C ALA A 101 -0.05 -2.07 -16.10
N ALA A 102 0.29 -3.23 -15.52
CA ALA A 102 1.64 -3.59 -15.10
C ALA A 102 2.44 -4.38 -16.16
N GLU A 103 1.95 -4.57 -17.40
CA GLU A 103 2.58 -5.43 -18.41
C GLU A 103 3.98 -4.96 -18.87
N GLY A 104 4.27 -3.67 -18.71
CA GLY A 104 5.56 -3.08 -19.07
C GLY A 104 6.68 -3.30 -18.06
N TYR A 105 6.38 -3.82 -16.87
CA TYR A 105 7.39 -4.09 -15.83
C TYR A 105 8.01 -5.47 -16.03
N SER A 106 9.34 -5.53 -16.01
CA SER A 106 10.10 -6.77 -16.09
C SER A 106 10.59 -7.19 -14.70
N LEU A 107 10.64 -8.50 -14.46
CA LEU A 107 11.26 -9.08 -13.28
C LEU A 107 12.68 -8.57 -13.06
N VAL A 108 12.92 -8.03 -11.86
CA VAL A 108 14.24 -7.67 -11.36
C VAL A 108 14.69 -8.75 -10.39
N TYR A 109 15.77 -9.45 -10.72
CA TYR A 109 16.37 -10.42 -9.82
C TYR A 109 17.35 -9.73 -8.88
N LEU A 110 17.09 -9.85 -7.58
CA LEU A 110 18.03 -9.51 -6.51
C LEU A 110 18.28 -10.77 -5.66
N ASP A 111 19.51 -10.96 -5.22
CA ASP A 111 19.80 -11.98 -4.21
C ASP A 111 19.36 -11.51 -2.81
N ASP A 112 19.33 -12.44 -1.84
CA ASP A 112 18.87 -12.12 -0.47
C ASP A 112 19.71 -11.02 0.18
N ARG A 113 21.01 -10.94 -0.12
CA ARG A 113 21.89 -9.91 0.42
C ARG A 113 21.57 -8.55 -0.19
N GLU A 114 21.28 -8.48 -1.48
CA GLU A 114 20.86 -7.24 -2.15
C GLU A 114 19.52 -6.73 -1.62
N ILE A 115 18.59 -7.64 -1.29
CA ILE A 115 17.32 -7.31 -0.64
C ILE A 115 17.57 -6.77 0.77
N GLU A 116 18.42 -7.42 1.56
CA GLU A 116 18.82 -6.94 2.89
C GLU A 116 19.46 -5.55 2.84
N GLU A 117 20.35 -5.30 1.86
CA GLU A 117 20.99 -4.00 1.65
C GLU A 117 19.97 -2.92 1.28
N LEU A 118 18.99 -3.25 0.42
CA LEU A 118 17.91 -2.33 0.06
C LEU A 118 17.01 -2.01 1.27
N LEU A 119 16.63 -3.01 2.06
CA LEU A 119 15.86 -2.81 3.28
C LEU A 119 16.64 -1.96 4.30
N ALA A 120 17.93 -2.22 4.48
CA ALA A 120 18.80 -1.43 5.34
C ALA A 120 18.86 0.05 4.88
N PHE A 121 18.95 0.29 3.57
CA PHE A 121 18.88 1.63 3.01
C PHE A 121 17.53 2.31 3.30
N LEU A 122 16.40 1.62 3.08
CA LEU A 122 15.07 2.18 3.36
C LEU A 122 14.87 2.49 4.85
N HIS A 123 15.37 1.64 5.75
CA HIS A 123 15.39 1.93 7.18
C HIS A 123 16.23 3.16 7.54
N ALA A 124 17.34 3.40 6.84
CA ALA A 124 18.17 4.58 7.04
C ALA A 124 17.49 5.89 6.63
N LEU A 125 16.38 5.85 5.90
CA LEU A 125 15.56 7.02 5.56
C LEU A 125 14.62 7.46 6.70
N THR A 126 14.72 6.82 7.87
CA THR A 126 13.91 7.12 9.05
C THR A 126 14.51 8.26 9.87
N ASP A 127 13.72 9.32 10.09
CA ASP A 127 14.05 10.31 11.10
C ASP A 127 13.81 9.73 12.49
N LYS A 128 14.84 9.78 13.34
CA LYS A 128 14.76 9.24 14.70
C LYS A 128 13.84 10.07 15.60
N SER A 129 13.61 11.35 15.30
CA SER A 129 12.62 12.15 16.03
C SER A 129 11.21 11.62 15.82
N ASP A 130 10.93 11.03 14.66
CA ASP A 130 9.58 10.65 14.26
C ASP A 130 9.14 9.30 14.84
N ILE A 131 10.05 8.61 15.55
CA ILE A 131 9.76 7.39 16.30
C ILE A 131 8.94 7.70 17.56
N ASP A 132 9.14 8.88 18.16
CA ASP A 132 8.46 9.30 19.39
C ASP A 132 7.95 10.73 19.28
N LEU A 133 6.70 10.86 18.85
CA LEU A 133 6.01 12.13 18.67
C LEU A 133 5.39 12.68 19.96
N ARG A 134 5.67 12.11 21.14
CA ARG A 134 5.06 12.57 22.40
C ARG A 134 5.41 14.02 22.73
N SER A 135 6.56 14.52 22.28
CA SER A 135 6.93 15.93 22.42
C SER A 135 6.05 16.88 21.61
N ASP A 136 5.41 16.37 20.56
CA ASP A 136 4.60 17.16 19.62
C ASP A 136 3.12 17.17 20.02
N VAL A 137 2.75 16.38 21.05
CA VAL A 137 1.40 16.31 21.59
C VAL A 137 1.05 17.65 22.27
N PRO A 138 0.01 18.36 21.82
CA PRO A 138 -0.37 19.64 22.40
C PRO A 138 -0.90 19.47 23.83
N ALA A 139 -0.69 20.46 24.70
CA ALA A 139 -1.13 20.39 26.10
C ALA A 139 -2.67 20.30 26.26
N ALA A 140 -3.42 20.85 25.30
CA ALA A 140 -4.87 20.80 25.28
C ALA A 140 -5.37 20.80 23.83
N VAL A 141 -6.56 20.24 23.63
CA VAL A 141 -7.29 20.36 22.35
C VAL A 141 -7.95 21.75 22.25
N PRO A 142 -8.34 22.23 21.05
CA PRO A 142 -8.98 23.54 20.87
C PRO A 142 -10.26 23.77 21.70
N SER A 143 -10.92 22.71 22.17
CA SER A 143 -12.07 22.80 23.07
C SER A 143 -11.70 23.14 24.52
N GLY A 144 -10.41 23.16 24.87
CA GLY A 144 -9.89 23.42 26.22
C GLY A 144 -9.78 22.18 27.11
N LEU A 145 -10.15 20.99 26.62
CA LEU A 145 -9.95 19.73 27.33
C LEU A 145 -8.48 19.29 27.24
N THR A 146 -7.96 18.70 28.32
CA THR A 146 -6.62 18.11 28.34
C THR A 146 -6.62 16.77 27.59
N LEU A 147 -5.48 16.39 27.01
CA LEU A 147 -5.30 15.07 26.38
C LEU A 147 -5.00 13.96 27.40
N ALA A 148 -4.57 14.34 28.60
CA ALA A 148 -4.43 13.47 29.75
C ALA A 148 -5.59 13.69 30.72
N GLU A 149 -6.18 12.61 31.22
CA GLU A 149 -6.84 12.61 32.53
C GLU A 149 -5.79 12.57 33.64
#